data_AF-A0A8T4JBK9-F1
#
_entry.id   AF-A0A8T4JBK9-F1
#
_cell.length_a   1.000
_cell.length_b   1.000
_cell.length_c   1.000
_cell.angle_alpha   90.00
_cell.angle_beta   90.00
_cell.angle_gamma   90.00
#
_symmetry.space_group_name_H-M   'P 1'
#
loop_
_entity.id
_entity.type
_entity.pdbx_description
1 polymer ?
#
loop_
_entity_poly.entity_id
_entity_poly.type
_entity_poly.pdbx_seq_one_letter_code
_entity_poly.pdbx_strand_id
1 'polypeptide(L)'
;MAGSELITHYVRGLFSFAIVFIAGFIAFYSYQFLTKTVKHRERRPWDFLFVASILFLFFEIISLFVFLGLIEIVKLDLLFWSKVSEFLYSGFVLLAFISQHDLIINNHLILISKKDDMQKKVVENVQKELDKTSKKAKSAK
;
A
#
# COMPACT_ATOMS: atom_id res chain seq x y z
N MET A 1 -28.27 -7.63 -34.94
CA MET A 1 -28.29 -7.22 -33.52
C MET A 1 -27.74 -8.29 -32.56
N ALA A 2 -27.62 -9.57 -32.93
CA ALA A 2 -27.04 -10.60 -32.06
C ALA A 2 -25.52 -10.47 -31.79
N GLY A 3 -24.77 -9.84 -32.70
CA GLY A 3 -23.30 -9.69 -32.56
C GLY A 3 -22.88 -8.72 -31.46
N SER A 4 -23.68 -7.70 -31.14
CA SER A 4 -23.31 -6.72 -30.11
C SER A 4 -23.39 -7.32 -28.71
N GLU A 5 -24.41 -8.12 -28.39
CA GLU A 5 -24.55 -8.72 -27.05
C GLU A 5 -23.41 -9.69 -26.73
N LEU A 6 -22.99 -10.49 -27.71
CA LEU A 6 -21.91 -11.46 -27.54
C LEU A 6 -20.57 -10.76 -27.23
N ILE A 7 -20.32 -9.62 -27.87
CA ILE A 7 -19.16 -8.77 -27.58
C ILE A 7 -19.26 -8.20 -26.17
N THR A 8 -20.42 -7.67 -25.75
CA THR A 8 -20.59 -7.11 -24.41
C THR A 8 -20.36 -8.15 -23.32
N HIS A 9 -20.86 -9.37 -23.50
CA HIS A 9 -20.63 -10.48 -22.57
C HIS A 9 -19.17 -10.88 -22.47
N TYR A 10 -18.47 -10.96 -23.60
CA TYR A 10 -17.05 -11.33 -23.64
C TYR A 10 -16.18 -10.27 -22.97
N VAL A 11 -16.41 -8.99 -23.29
CA VAL A 11 -15.70 -7.86 -22.68
C VAL A 11 -15.93 -7.85 -21.17
N ARG A 12 -17.17 -8.06 -20.72
CA ARG A 12 -17.50 -8.11 -19.29
C ARG A 12 -16.78 -9.25 -18.56
N GLY A 13 -16.73 -10.43 -19.16
CA GLY A 13 -15.99 -11.58 -18.60
C GLY A 13 -14.48 -11.32 -18.51
N LEU A 14 -13.88 -10.71 -19.54
CA LEU A 14 -12.46 -10.33 -19.55
C LEU A 14 -12.13 -9.34 -18.43
N PHE A 15 -12.99 -8.33 -18.23
CA PHE A 15 -12.81 -7.35 -17.15
C PHE A 15 -12.91 -8.00 -15.77
N SER A 16 -13.88 -8.89 -15.53
CA SER A 16 -13.95 -9.64 -14.26
C SER A 16 -12.69 -10.45 -13.99
N PHE A 17 -12.13 -11.11 -15.02
CA PHE A 17 -10.87 -11.82 -14.89
C PHE A 17 -9.71 -10.88 -14.52
N ALA A 18 -9.62 -9.72 -15.17
CA ALA A 18 -8.60 -8.73 -14.87
C ALA A 18 -8.71 -8.21 -13.43
N ILE A 19 -9.94 -7.96 -12.95
CA ILE A 19 -10.20 -7.51 -11.57
C ILE A 19 -9.70 -8.52 -10.54
N VAL A 20 -9.93 -9.82 -10.76
CA VAL A 20 -9.45 -10.90 -9.89
C VAL A 20 -7.92 -10.92 -9.84
N PHE A 21 -7.27 -10.78 -10.99
CA PHE A 21 -5.79 -10.70 -11.06
C PHE A 21 -5.24 -9.48 -10.31
N ILE A 22 -5.87 -8.31 -10.49
CA ILE A 22 -5.47 -7.07 -9.80
C ILE A 22 -5.65 -7.23 -8.28
N ALA A 23 -6.78 -7.80 -7.84
CA ALA A 23 -7.03 -8.07 -6.43
C ALA A 23 -6.00 -9.04 -5.83
N GLY A 24 -5.64 -10.10 -6.56
CA GLY A 24 -4.57 -11.02 -6.16
C GLY A 24 -3.20 -10.35 -6.06
N PHE A 25 -2.87 -9.47 -7.01
CA PHE A 25 -1.64 -8.70 -6.95
C PHE A 25 -1.59 -7.79 -5.72
N ILE A 26 -2.69 -7.09 -5.41
CA ILE A 26 -2.78 -6.19 -4.24
C ILE A 26 -2.73 -6.98 -2.92
N ALA A 27 -3.40 -8.13 -2.84
CA ALA A 27 -3.29 -9.03 -1.70
C ALA A 27 -1.85 -9.51 -1.47
N PHE A 28 -1.16 -9.90 -2.55
CA PHE A 28 0.24 -10.33 -2.46
C PHE A 28 1.19 -9.19 -2.06
N TYR A 29 0.98 -8.00 -2.62
CA TYR A 29 1.77 -6.82 -2.31
C TYR A 29 1.59 -6.37 -0.86
N SER A 30 0.35 -6.31 -0.38
CA SER A 30 0.05 -5.99 1.02
C SER A 30 0.64 -7.03 1.97
N TYR A 31 0.54 -8.33 1.65
CA TYR A 31 1.21 -9.38 2.42
C TYR A 31 2.74 -9.15 2.52
N GLN A 32 3.41 -8.91 1.39
CA GLN A 32 4.85 -8.62 1.43
C GLN A 32 5.18 -7.38 2.26
N PHE A 33 4.38 -6.32 2.17
CA PHE A 33 4.58 -5.12 2.98
C PHE A 33 4.47 -5.42 4.48
N LEU A 34 3.45 -6.20 4.87
CA LEU A 34 3.22 -6.62 6.26
C LEU A 34 4.36 -7.47 6.82
N THR A 35 5.01 -8.30 6.01
CA THR A 35 6.17 -9.10 6.45
C THR A 35 7.43 -8.25 6.68
N LYS A 36 7.56 -7.10 6.04
CA LYS A 36 8.76 -6.24 6.10
C LYS A 36 8.64 -5.06 7.07
N THR A 37 7.43 -4.68 7.49
CA THR A 37 7.23 -3.53 8.39
C THR A 37 7.16 -3.95 9.86
N VAL A 38 8.02 -3.36 10.68
CA VAL A 38 8.12 -3.64 12.14
C VAL A 38 7.25 -2.69 12.97
N LYS A 39 7.00 -1.46 12.48
CA LYS A 39 6.23 -0.45 13.22
C LYS A 39 4.73 -0.68 13.12
N HIS A 40 4.07 -0.87 14.26
CA HIS A 40 2.65 -1.20 14.33
C HIS A 40 1.70 -0.11 13.78
N ARG A 41 2.02 1.18 13.96
CA ARG A 41 1.18 2.29 13.46
C ARG A 41 1.12 2.33 11.93
N GLU A 42 2.24 2.04 11.27
CA GLU A 42 2.40 2.06 9.82
C GLU A 42 1.77 0.83 9.15
N ARG A 43 1.49 -0.21 9.94
CA ARG A 43 0.99 -1.52 9.48
C ARG A 43 -0.53 -1.59 9.34
N ARG A 44 -1.30 -0.86 10.16
CA ARG A 44 -2.77 -0.99 10.24
C ARG A 44 -3.50 -0.80 8.89
N PRO A 45 -3.21 0.22 8.07
CA PRO A 45 -3.89 0.38 6.78
C PRO A 45 -3.65 -0.81 5.85
N TRP A 46 -2.47 -1.41 5.93
CA TRP A 46 -2.09 -2.59 5.14
C TRP A 46 -2.73 -3.87 5.66
N ASP A 47 -2.89 -4.03 6.97
CA ASP A 47 -3.62 -5.17 7.55
C ASP A 47 -5.09 -5.12 7.09
N PHE A 48 -5.74 -3.95 7.12
CA PHE A 48 -7.11 -3.78 6.61
C PHE A 48 -7.20 -3.99 5.11
N LEU A 49 -6.24 -3.45 4.34
CA LEU A 49 -6.18 -3.69 2.90
C LEU A 49 -6.05 -5.18 2.60
N PHE A 50 -5.14 -5.89 3.26
CA PHE A 50 -4.93 -7.32 3.04
C PHE A 50 -6.19 -8.14 3.30
N VAL A 51 -6.85 -7.90 4.43
CA VAL A 51 -8.13 -8.58 4.77
C VAL A 51 -9.21 -8.24 3.75
N ALA A 52 -9.38 -6.97 3.39
CA ALA A 52 -10.33 -6.55 2.38
C ALA A 52 -10.03 -7.16 1.00
N SER A 53 -8.76 -7.27 0.63
CA SER A 53 -8.31 -7.87 -0.63
C SER A 53 -8.67 -9.35 -0.70
N ILE A 54 -8.42 -10.11 0.37
CA ILE A 54 -8.77 -11.53 0.44
C ILE A 54 -10.28 -11.72 0.35
N LEU A 55 -11.04 -10.94 1.12
CA LEU A 55 -12.49 -11.02 1.15
C LEU A 55 -13.10 -10.66 -0.21
N PHE A 56 -12.58 -9.61 -0.85
CA PHE A 56 -12.97 -9.23 -2.21
C PHE A 56 -12.63 -10.32 -3.24
N LEU A 57 -11.41 -10.89 -3.18
CA LEU A 57 -11.00 -12.01 -4.03
C LEU A 57 -11.96 -13.20 -3.91
N PHE A 58 -12.36 -13.53 -2.68
CA PHE A 58 -13.29 -14.61 -2.42
C PHE A 58 -14.65 -14.37 -3.10
N PHE A 59 -15.19 -13.15 -2.99
CA PHE A 59 -16.44 -12.78 -3.66
C PHE A 59 -16.33 -12.79 -5.18
N GLU A 60 -15.22 -12.29 -5.75
CA GLU A 60 -15.01 -12.28 -7.19
C GLU A 60 -14.83 -13.69 -7.76
N ILE A 61 -14.16 -14.58 -7.04
CA ILE A 61 -14.05 -16.00 -7.42
C ILE A 61 -15.43 -16.67 -7.41
N ILE A 62 -16.24 -16.42 -6.39
CA ILE A 62 -17.62 -16.93 -6.34
C ILE A 62 -18.43 -16.37 -7.51
N SER A 63 -18.31 -15.06 -7.79
CA SER A 63 -18.99 -14.39 -8.90
C SER A 63 -18.61 -15.02 -10.25
N LEU A 64 -17.32 -15.33 -10.45
CA LEU A 64 -16.85 -16.07 -11.63
C LEU A 64 -17.44 -17.47 -11.72
N PHE A 65 -17.51 -18.22 -10.62
CA PHE A 65 -18.12 -19.54 -10.62
C PHE A 65 -19.62 -19.51 -10.95
N VAL A 66 -20.35 -18.49 -10.45
CA VAL A 66 -21.75 -18.25 -10.82
C VAL A 66 -21.86 -17.89 -12.31
N PHE A 67 -21.00 -17.00 -12.81
CA PHE A 67 -21.00 -16.61 -14.23
C PHE A 67 -20.71 -17.78 -15.17
N LEU A 68 -19.81 -18.68 -14.77
CA LEU A 68 -19.49 -19.90 -15.51
C LEU A 68 -20.60 -20.97 -15.42
N GLY A 69 -21.67 -20.72 -14.67
CA GLY A 69 -22.79 -21.65 -14.49
C GLY A 69 -22.43 -22.89 -13.65
N LEU A 70 -21.32 -22.85 -12.91
CA LEU A 70 -20.86 -23.97 -12.07
C LEU A 70 -21.63 -24.04 -10.74
N ILE A 71 -22.23 -22.93 -10.31
CA ILE A 71 -22.97 -22.82 -9.05
C ILE A 71 -24.24 -22.00 -9.31
N GLU A 72 -25.41 -22.57 -9.04
CA GLU A 72 -26.67 -21.82 -9.00
C GLU A 72 -26.91 -21.29 -7.58
N ILE A 73 -26.60 -20.02 -7.35
CA ILE A 73 -26.90 -19.37 -6.06
C ILE A 73 -28.32 -18.79 -6.11
N VAL A 74 -29.19 -19.34 -5.26
CA VAL A 74 -30.56 -18.87 -5.06
C VAL A 74 -30.54 -17.45 -4.49
N LYS A 75 -30.98 -16.46 -5.30
CA LYS A 75 -31.62 -15.17 -4.95
C LYS A 75 -31.14 -14.38 -3.70
N LEU A 76 -29.95 -14.65 -3.17
CA LEU A 76 -29.29 -13.74 -2.24
C LEU A 76 -28.84 -12.52 -3.05
N ASP A 77 -28.94 -11.32 -2.48
CA ASP A 77 -28.57 -10.07 -3.13
C ASP A 77 -27.04 -9.94 -3.29
N LEU A 78 -26.47 -10.89 -4.04
CA LEU A 78 -25.05 -11.05 -4.31
C LEU A 78 -24.52 -9.82 -5.04
N LEU A 79 -25.36 -9.20 -5.87
CA LEU A 79 -25.07 -7.94 -6.55
C LEU A 79 -24.86 -6.81 -5.55
N PHE A 80 -25.75 -6.65 -4.56
CA PHE A 80 -25.56 -5.66 -3.52
C PHE A 80 -24.28 -5.89 -2.71
N TRP A 81 -24.06 -7.11 -2.22
CA TRP A 81 -22.87 -7.44 -1.43
C TRP A 81 -21.55 -7.32 -2.22
N SER A 82 -21.57 -7.65 -3.52
CA SER A 82 -20.45 -7.42 -4.42
C SER A 82 -20.13 -5.94 -4.53
N LYS A 83 -21.15 -5.08 -4.72
CA LYS A 83 -20.95 -3.62 -4.82
C LYS A 83 -20.47 -2.98 -3.51
N VAL A 84 -20.99 -3.42 -2.37
CA VAL A 84 -20.48 -2.99 -1.06
C VAL A 84 -19.02 -3.40 -0.89
N SER A 85 -18.68 -4.63 -1.27
CA SER A 85 -17.29 -5.14 -1.19
C SER A 85 -16.35 -4.38 -2.13
N GLU A 86 -16.78 -4.06 -3.35
CA GLU A 86 -16.04 -3.24 -4.31
C GLU A 86 -15.77 -1.82 -3.77
N PHE A 87 -16.79 -1.21 -3.15
CA PHE A 87 -16.66 0.10 -2.51
C PHE A 87 -15.69 0.08 -1.32
N LEU A 88 -15.81 -0.91 -0.43
CA LEU A 88 -14.89 -1.06 0.70
C LEU A 88 -13.46 -1.30 0.21
N TYR A 89 -13.29 -2.21 -0.75
CA TYR A 89 -12.00 -2.54 -1.32
C TYR A 89 -11.31 -1.31 -1.92
N SER A 90 -12.00 -0.57 -2.80
CA SER A 90 -11.48 0.67 -3.38
C SER A 90 -11.15 1.73 -2.33
N GLY A 91 -11.99 1.87 -1.29
CA GLY A 91 -11.73 2.76 -0.17
C GLY A 91 -10.46 2.39 0.61
N PHE A 92 -10.25 1.10 0.90
CA PHE A 92 -9.04 0.62 1.58
C PHE A 92 -7.80 0.74 0.71
N VAL A 93 -7.90 0.52 -0.60
CA VAL A 93 -6.80 0.75 -1.55
C VAL A 93 -6.36 2.22 -1.50
N LEU A 94 -7.33 3.15 -1.52
CA LEU A 94 -7.04 4.58 -1.43
C LEU A 94 -6.40 4.94 -0.08
N LEU A 95 -6.91 4.41 1.02
CA LEU A 95 -6.36 4.64 2.35
C LEU A 95 -4.91 4.14 2.47
N ALA A 96 -4.63 2.94 1.94
CA ALA A 96 -3.29 2.39 1.90
C ALA A 96 -2.35 3.25 1.05
N PHE A 97 -2.83 3.75 -0.10
CA PHE A 97 -2.05 4.65 -0.95
C PHE A 97 -1.71 5.97 -0.25
N ILE A 98 -2.68 6.59 0.43
CA ILE A 98 -2.46 7.80 1.23
C ILE A 98 -1.45 7.52 2.35
N SER A 99 -1.60 6.40 3.06
CA SER A 99 -0.67 6.02 4.12
C SER A 99 0.74 5.78 3.58
N GLN A 100 0.88 5.17 2.40
CA GLN A 100 2.17 4.95 1.76
C GLN A 100 2.82 6.28 1.35
N HIS A 101 2.03 7.19 0.78
CA HIS A 101 2.50 8.51 0.38
C HIS A 101 2.97 9.34 1.58
N ASP A 102 2.21 9.35 2.67
CA ASP A 102 2.60 10.02 3.92
C ASP A 102 3.88 9.39 4.52
N LEU A 103 4.00 8.07 4.49
CA LEU A 103 5.22 7.35 4.88
C LEU A 103 6.43 7.79 4.04
N ILE A 104 6.28 7.88 2.72
CA ILE A 104 7.36 8.29 1.82
C ILE A 104 7.80 9.73 2.13
N ILE A 105 6.85 10.66 2.27
CA ILE A 105 7.13 12.07 2.59
C ILE A 105 7.83 12.20 3.94
N ASN A 106 7.29 11.57 4.98
CA ASN A 106 7.83 11.66 6.32
C ASN A 106 9.21 11.00 6.41
N ASN A 107 9.43 9.87 5.74
CA ASN A 107 10.74 9.21 5.74
C ASN A 107 11.80 10.02 4.96
N HIS A 108 11.40 10.71 3.89
CA HIS A 108 12.28 11.63 3.16
C HIS A 108 12.63 12.88 3.99
N LEU A 109 11.66 13.42 4.74
CA LEU A 109 11.88 14.49 5.72
C LEU A 109 12.83 14.07 6.85
N ILE A 110 12.66 12.85 7.38
CA ILE A 110 13.55 12.30 8.42
C ILE A 110 14.98 12.13 7.89
N LEU A 111 15.15 11.69 6.64
CA LEU A 111 16.46 11.57 5.99
C LEU A 111 17.16 12.92 5.83
N ILE A 112 16.42 13.97 5.46
CA ILE A 112 16.96 15.34 5.35
C ILE A 112 17.36 15.86 6.73
N SER A 113 16.46 15.77 7.73
CA SER A 113 16.73 16.25 9.09
C SER A 113 17.92 15.54 9.75
N LYS A 114 18.07 14.21 9.55
CA LYS A 114 19.24 13.48 10.05
C LYS A 114 20.54 13.96 9.43
N LYS A 115 20.52 14.38 8.16
CA LYS A 115 21.70 14.86 7.45
C LYS A 115 22.15 16.22 7.99
N ASP A 116 21.19 17.10 8.28
CA ASP A 116 21.43 18.42 8.86
C ASP A 116 21.98 18.34 10.30
N ASP A 117 21.44 17.44 11.12
CA ASP A 117 21.93 17.21 12.48
C ASP A 117 23.34 16.61 12.51
N MET A 118 23.66 15.75 11.54
CA MET A 118 25.00 15.18 11.42
C MET A 118 26.01 16.25 10.98
N GLN A 119 25.64 17.12 10.03
CA GLN A 119 26.47 18.27 9.65
C GLN A 119 26.72 19.23 10.82
N LYS A 120 25.70 19.56 11.61
CA LYS A 120 25.87 20.41 12.81
C LYS A 120 26.86 19.80 13.81
N LYS A 121 26.76 18.51 14.10
CA LYS A 121 27.68 17.82 15.02
C LYS A 121 29.12 17.78 14.51
N VAL A 122 29.31 17.59 13.21
CA VAL A 122 30.66 17.62 12.59
C VAL A 122 31.27 19.01 12.72
N VAL A 123 30.52 20.07 12.40
CA VAL A 123 31.01 21.46 12.52
C VAL A 123 31.35 21.80 13.97
N GLU A 124 30.52 21.41 14.93
CA GLU A 124 30.77 21.68 16.36
C GLU A 124 32.02 20.96 16.88
N ASN A 125 32.27 19.72 16.42
CA ASN A 125 33.47 18.98 16.80
C ASN A 125 34.75 19.57 16.19
N VAL A 126 34.70 20.01 14.93
CA VAL A 126 35.83 20.68 14.26
C VAL A 126 36.17 22.00 14.96
N GLN A 127 35.16 22.77 15.36
CA GLN A 127 35.36 24.02 16.09
C GLN A 127 36.00 23.79 17.48
N LYS A 128 35.55 22.74 18.19
CA LYS A 128 36.13 22.35 19.49
C LYS A 128 37.59 21.90 19.37
N GLU A 129 37.96 21.22 18.27
CA GLU A 129 39.36 20.88 18.01
C GLU A 129 40.21 22.12 17.71
N LEU A 130 39.73 23.00 16.82
CA LEU A 130 40.40 24.26 16.47
C LEU A 130 40.70 25.12 17.72
N ASP A 131 39.72 25.26 18.60
CA ASP A 131 39.86 26.02 19.85
C ASP A 131 40.88 25.38 20.81
N LYS A 132 40.96 24.04 20.88
CA LYS A 132 41.97 23.33 21.68
C LYS A 132 43.38 23.53 21.12
N THR A 133 43.56 23.46 19.81
CA THR A 133 44.85 23.73 19.17
C THR A 133 45.29 25.19 19.32
N SER A 134 44.36 26.14 19.21
CA SER A 134 44.65 27.57 19.41
C SER A 134 45.09 27.88 20.85
N LYS A 135 44.46 27.25 21.84
CA LYS A 135 44.88 27.37 23.25
C LYS A 135 46.25 26.75 23.52
N LYS A 136 46.56 25.58 22.94
CA LYS A 136 47.90 24.98 23.06
C LYS A 136 48.99 25.85 22.42
N ALA A 137 48.73 26.44 21.26
CA ALA A 137 49.69 27.31 20.57
C ALA A 137 49.99 28.61 21.35
N LYS A 138 49.01 29.15 22.09
CA LYS A 138 49.21 30.31 22.97
C LYS A 138 49.92 30.01 24.29
N SER A 139 49.87 28.76 24.76
CA SER A 139 50.56 28.33 25.99
C SER A 139 52.04 27.97 25.78
N ALA A 140 52.48 27.83 24.53
CA ALA A 140 53.84 27.47 24.15
C ALA A 140 54.70 28.69 23.73
N LYS A 141 54.11 29.89 23.74
CA LYS A 141 54.80 31.18 23.59
C LYS A 141 54.85 31.88 24.93
#